data_AF-A0A7Y6WS68-F1
#
_entry.id   AF-A0A7Y6WS68-F1
#
_cell.length_a   1.000
_cell.length_b   1.000
_cell.length_c   1.000
_cell.angle_alpha   90.00
_cell.angle_beta   90.00
_cell.angle_gamma   90.00
#
_symmetry.space_group_name_H-M   'P 1'
#
loop_
_entity.id
_entity.type
_entity.pdbx_description
1 polymer ?
#
loop_
_entity_poly.entity_id
_entity_poly.type
_entity_poly.pdbx_seq_one_letter_code
_entity_poly.pdbx_strand_id
1 'polypeptide(L)'
;MSNAPAPSKPSAPAYSPAPELVAAAERALATANPAHLDTAERMYLSYGAVTDGRSAVTGAVLPPFRECSVLVRAGWLAAARVFPSTAAAYES
;
A
#
# COMPACT_ATOMS: atom_id res chain seq x y z
N MET A 1 40.58 16.92 -5.00
CA MET A 1 39.59 15.83 -5.04
C MET A 1 38.30 16.42 -5.58
N SER A 2 37.98 16.17 -6.85
CA SER A 2 36.78 16.73 -7.50
C SER A 2 35.57 15.86 -7.17
N ASN A 3 34.65 16.37 -6.36
CA ASN A 3 33.33 15.77 -6.21
C ASN A 3 32.49 16.16 -7.43
N ALA A 4 32.37 15.25 -8.39
CA ALA A 4 31.39 15.40 -9.46
C ALA A 4 29.97 15.29 -8.86
N PRO A 5 29.03 16.19 -9.19
CA PRO A 5 27.66 16.04 -8.76
C PRO A 5 27.07 14.76 -9.36
N ALA A 6 26.44 13.94 -8.52
CA ALA A 6 25.79 12.71 -8.96
C ALA A 6 24.76 13.01 -10.06
N PRO A 7 24.66 12.18 -11.12
CA PRO A 7 23.68 12.40 -12.18
C PRO A 7 22.26 12.38 -11.60
N SER A 8 21.51 13.47 -11.84
CA SER A 8 20.11 13.58 -11.43
C SER A 8 19.31 12.42 -12.02
N LYS A 9 18.69 11.62 -11.15
CA LYS A 9 17.80 10.52 -11.55
C LYS A 9 16.69 11.08 -12.45
N PRO A 10 16.42 10.50 -13.63
CA PRO A 10 15.31 10.93 -14.47
C PRO A 10 14.01 10.94 -13.64
N SER A 11 13.30 12.07 -13.65
CA SER A 11 11.99 12.14 -13.01
C SER A 11 11.04 11.24 -13.80
N ALA A 12 10.52 10.20 -13.15
CA ALA A 12 9.49 9.37 -13.77
C ALA A 12 8.29 10.26 -14.14
N PRO A 13 7.63 10.01 -15.28
CA PRO A 13 6.39 10.70 -15.61
C PRO A 13 5.39 10.49 -14.47
N ALA A 14 4.63 11.53 -14.13
CA ALA A 14 3.58 11.44 -13.13
C ALA A 14 2.56 10.38 -13.59
N TYR A 15 2.40 9.34 -12.80
CA TYR A 15 1.42 8.30 -13.08
C TYR A 15 0.01 8.84 -12.80
N SER A 16 -0.80 8.95 -13.84
CA SER A 16 -2.24 9.18 -13.73
C SER A 16 -2.97 7.86 -13.97
N PRO A 17 -3.57 7.23 -12.93
CA PRO A 17 -4.35 6.03 -13.10
C PRO A 17 -5.60 6.31 -13.95
N ALA A 18 -6.03 5.30 -14.70
CA ALA A 18 -7.25 5.41 -15.48
C ALA A 18 -8.49 5.61 -14.56
N PRO A 19 -9.44 6.51 -14.89
CA PRO A 19 -10.57 6.84 -14.01
C PRO A 19 -11.40 5.63 -13.57
N GLU A 20 -11.55 4.63 -14.44
CA GLU A 20 -12.27 3.40 -14.17
C GLU A 20 -11.60 2.56 -13.07
N LEU A 21 -10.27 2.60 -12.95
CA LEU A 21 -9.54 1.93 -11.88
C LEU A 21 -9.78 2.62 -10.54
N VAL A 22 -9.78 3.96 -10.54
CA VAL A 22 -10.07 4.76 -9.34
C VAL A 22 -11.50 4.48 -8.86
N ALA A 23 -12.48 4.54 -9.76
CA ALA A 23 -13.88 4.25 -9.44
C ALA A 23 -14.11 2.80 -8.98
N ALA A 24 -13.37 1.83 -9.52
CA ALA A 24 -13.42 0.45 -9.05
C ALA A 24 -12.84 0.32 -7.63
N ALA A 25 -11.72 0.98 -7.34
CA ALA A 25 -11.10 0.97 -6.02
C ALA A 25 -12.00 1.62 -4.95
N GLU A 26 -12.60 2.76 -5.27
CA GLU A 26 -13.56 3.45 -4.39
C GLU A 26 -14.75 2.56 -4.06
N ARG A 27 -15.38 1.93 -5.07
CA ARG A 27 -16.49 1.00 -4.86
C ARG A 27 -16.08 -0.23 -4.04
N ALA A 28 -14.89 -0.76 -4.28
CA ALA A 28 -14.38 -1.91 -3.54
C ALA A 28 -14.18 -1.59 -2.05
N LEU A 29 -13.70 -0.38 -1.73
CA LEU A 29 -13.53 0.11 -0.36
C LEU A 29 -14.87 0.42 0.30
N ALA A 30 -15.80 1.06 -0.42
CA ALA A 30 -17.11 1.44 0.10
C ALA A 30 -17.98 0.23 0.49
N THR A 31 -17.80 -0.90 -0.20
CA THR A 31 -18.56 -2.14 0.03
C THR A 31 -17.77 -3.17 0.85
N ALA A 32 -16.58 -2.82 1.35
CA ALA A 32 -15.74 -3.74 2.09
C ALA A 32 -16.31 -4.07 3.47
N ASN A 33 -16.24 -5.34 3.85
CA ASN A 33 -16.45 -5.76 5.23
C ASN A 33 -15.35 -5.13 6.14
N PRO A 34 -15.70 -4.53 7.29
CA PRO A 34 -14.75 -3.99 8.25
C PRO A 34 -13.59 -4.94 8.61
N ALA A 35 -13.85 -6.24 8.78
CA ALA A 35 -12.82 -7.22 9.12
C ALA A 35 -11.74 -7.36 8.02
N HIS A 36 -12.12 -7.21 6.74
CA HIS A 36 -11.18 -7.19 5.63
C HIS A 36 -10.38 -5.89 5.59
N LEU A 37 -11.00 -4.76 5.96
CA LEU A 37 -10.29 -3.48 6.07
C LEU A 37 -9.27 -3.51 7.21
N ASP A 38 -9.61 -4.06 8.37
CA ASP A 38 -8.70 -4.22 9.50
C ASP A 38 -7.53 -5.16 9.16
N THR A 39 -7.81 -6.22 8.40
CA THR A 39 -6.76 -7.13 7.92
C THR A 39 -5.85 -6.44 6.90
N ALA A 40 -6.40 -5.66 5.98
CA ALA A 40 -5.62 -4.87 5.03
C ALA A 40 -4.70 -3.86 5.73
N GLU A 41 -5.21 -3.16 6.74
CA GLU A 41 -4.44 -2.22 7.55
C GLU A 41 -3.30 -2.93 8.31
N ARG A 42 -3.58 -4.09 8.93
CA ARG A 42 -2.55 -4.90 9.59
C ARG A 42 -1.47 -5.37 8.62
N MET A 43 -1.83 -5.85 7.43
CA MET A 43 -0.86 -6.27 6.42
C MET A 43 0.02 -5.10 5.95
N TYR A 44 -0.57 -3.92 5.75
CA TYR A 44 0.15 -2.70 5.42
C TYR A 44 1.16 -2.31 6.49
N LEU A 45 0.75 -2.32 7.76
CA LEU A 45 1.62 -2.01 8.90
C LEU A 45 2.75 -3.03 9.05
N SER A 46 2.47 -4.32 8.88
CA SER A 46 3.49 -5.38 8.89
C SER A 46 4.52 -5.19 7.78
N TYR A 47 4.08 -4.83 6.56
CA TYR A 47 5.00 -4.47 5.49
C TYR A 47 5.87 -3.27 5.85
N GLY A 48 5.26 -2.20 6.38
CA GLY A 48 5.96 -1.00 6.81
C GLY A 48 6.97 -1.26 7.93
N ALA A 49 6.67 -2.14 8.89
CA ALA A 49 7.57 -2.45 9.99
C ALA A 49 8.90 -3.07 9.51
N VAL A 50 8.85 -3.92 8.48
CA VAL A 50 10.06 -4.54 7.88
C VAL A 50 10.93 -3.50 7.16
N THR A 51 10.35 -2.38 6.75
CA THR A 51 11.01 -1.33 5.99
C THR A 51 11.19 -0.03 6.79
N ASP A 52 11.12 -0.10 8.13
CA ASP A 52 11.22 1.05 9.04
C ASP A 52 10.27 2.20 8.67
N GLY A 53 9.04 1.84 8.30
CA GLY A 53 7.99 2.76 7.87
C GLY A 53 8.25 3.42 6.52
N ARG A 54 9.11 2.85 5.66
CA ARG A 54 9.46 3.42 4.36
C ARG A 54 9.07 2.52 3.19
N SER A 55 8.81 3.11 2.04
CA SER A 55 8.64 2.33 0.81
C SER A 55 9.94 1.62 0.45
N ALA A 56 9.91 0.30 0.25
CA ALA A 56 11.08 -0.43 -0.26
C ALA A 56 11.50 0.03 -1.67
N VAL A 57 10.58 0.64 -2.42
CA VAL A 57 10.82 1.07 -3.82
C VAL A 57 11.41 2.48 -3.87
N THR A 58 10.88 3.41 -3.06
CA THR A 58 11.24 4.83 -3.14
C THR A 58 12.03 5.35 -1.94
N GLY A 59 12.06 4.62 -0.82
CA GLY A 59 12.64 5.07 0.45
C GLY A 59 11.84 6.16 1.17
N ALA A 60 10.73 6.63 0.58
CA ALA A 60 9.86 7.63 1.16
C ALA A 60 9.12 7.07 2.38
N VAL A 61 8.86 7.93 3.38
CA VAL A 61 8.04 7.57 4.54
C VAL A 61 6.63 7.21 4.07
N LEU A 62 6.13 6.09 4.57
CA LEU A 62 4.79 5.61 4.31
C LEU A 62 3.79 6.41 5.16
N PRO A 63 2.74 6.98 4.56
CA PRO A 63 1.70 7.66 5.33
C PRO A 63 0.86 6.64 6.11
N PRO A 64 0.07 7.08 7.11
CA PRO A 64 -0.93 6.20 7.73
C PRO A 64 -1.84 5.55 6.69
N PHE A 65 -2.28 4.31 6.93
CA PHE A 65 -3.05 3.53 5.94
C PHE A 65 -4.30 4.26 5.44
N ARG A 66 -4.99 5.01 6.31
CA ARG A 66 -6.19 5.78 5.95
C ARG A 66 -5.92 6.98 5.05
N GLU A 67 -4.69 7.50 5.07
CA GLU A 67 -4.22 8.62 4.26
C GLU A 67 -3.61 8.17 2.93
N CYS A 68 -3.34 6.87 2.77
CA CYS A 68 -2.96 6.30 1.48
C CYS A 68 -4.03 6.53 0.41
N SER A 69 -3.59 6.62 -0.84
CA SER A 69 -4.50 6.70 -1.99
C SER A 69 -5.47 5.51 -2.03
N VAL A 70 -6.64 5.73 -2.63
CA VAL A 70 -7.68 4.69 -2.76
C VAL A 70 -7.16 3.43 -3.45
N LEU A 71 -6.21 3.57 -4.38
CA LEU A 71 -5.59 2.44 -5.07
C LEU A 71 -4.72 1.60 -4.14
N VAL A 72 -3.90 2.23 -3.30
CA VAL A 72 -3.07 1.52 -2.32
C VAL A 72 -3.97 0.78 -1.33
N ARG A 73 -4.98 1.47 -0.80
CA ARG A 73 -5.93 0.88 0.15
C ARG A 73 -6.70 -0.29 -0.46
N ALA A 74 -7.18 -0.15 -1.71
CA ALA A 74 -7.88 -1.21 -2.43
C ALA A 74 -6.95 -2.38 -2.78
N GLY A 75 -5.68 -2.13 -3.07
CA GLY A 75 -4.68 -3.17 -3.31
C GLY A 75 -4.45 -4.05 -2.08
N TRP A 76 -4.27 -3.43 -0.90
CA TRP A 76 -4.16 -4.18 0.35
C TRP A 76 -5.47 -4.89 0.74
N LEU A 77 -6.62 -4.30 0.45
CA LEU A 77 -7.92 -4.97 0.61
C LEU A 77 -8.02 -6.22 -0.28
N ALA A 78 -7.55 -6.15 -1.52
CA ALA A 78 -7.50 -7.32 -2.41
C ALA A 78 -6.57 -8.40 -1.84
N ALA A 79 -5.38 -8.02 -1.34
CA ALA A 79 -4.47 -8.95 -0.68
C ALA A 79 -5.11 -9.61 0.56
N ALA A 80 -5.80 -8.85 1.40
CA ALA A 80 -6.49 -9.35 2.59
C ALA A 80 -7.62 -10.34 2.28
N ARG A 81 -8.26 -10.23 1.11
CA ARG A 81 -9.28 -11.19 0.64
C ARG A 81 -8.67 -12.51 0.17
N VAL A 82 -7.44 -12.49 -0.35
CA VAL A 82 -6.72 -13.69 -0.82
C VAL A 82 -6.00 -14.39 0.33
N PHE A 83 -5.46 -13.61 1.27
CA PHE A 83 -4.73 -14.10 2.43
C PHE A 83 -5.50 -13.75 3.71
N PRO A 84 -6.63 -14.43 3.99
CA PRO A 84 -7.28 -14.28 5.28
C PRO A 84 -6.24 -14.64 6.34
N SER A 85 -6.00 -13.70 7.25
CA SER A 85 -5.02 -13.82 8.34
C SER A 85 -5.01 -15.24 8.92
N THR A 86 -3.88 -15.95 8.80
CA THR A 86 -3.68 -17.29 9.39
C THR A 86 -3.71 -17.30 10.91
N ALA A 87 -3.81 -16.13 11.56
CA ALA A 87 -3.99 -16.03 13.02
C ALA A 87 -5.19 -16.84 13.55
N ALA A 88 -6.23 -17.08 12.73
CA ALA A 88 -7.35 -17.95 13.13
C ALA A 88 -7.08 -19.46 12.96
N ALA A 89 -6.00 -19.85 12.27
CA ALA A 89 -5.69 -21.27 11.98
C ALA A 89 -4.74 -21.92 12.99
N TYR A 90 -4.24 -21.17 13.97
CA TYR A 90 -3.34 -21.66 15.02
C TYR A 90 -4.05 -21.95 16.36
N GLU A 91 -5.33 -21.60 16.50
CA GLU A 91 -6.10 -21.81 17.75
C GLU A 91 -7.11 -22.97 17.66
N SER A 92 -6.92 -23.96 16.79
CA SER A 92 -7.79 -25.15 16.73
C SER A 92 -7.06 -26.47 16.91
#